data_AF-A0A926THP8-F1
#
_entry.id   AF-A0A926THP8-F1
#
_cell.length_a   1.000
_cell.length_b   1.000
_cell.length_c   1.000
_cell.angle_alpha   90.00
_cell.angle_beta   90.00
_cell.angle_gamma   90.00
#
_symmetry.space_group_name_H-M   'P 1'
#
loop_
_entity.id
_entity.type
_entity.pdbx_description
1 polymer ?
#
loop_
_entity_poly.entity_id
_entity_poly.type
_entity_poly.pdbx_seq_one_letter_code
_entity_poly.pdbx_strand_id
1 'polypeptide(L)'
;ALALGGAPINAQIPPECSPDVLNNTLNLSLLLQCRAFQPGQTGLDLHDRRVKAIIAMNPIASAVFGRNSIQQVGVPTMIVAGNADTIAPALQEQIQPFTWLTTNDKYLLLLEQGTHFSVIGTSASGDVLPIPEDVIGPSPATARRYASAMSVAFFQTYLANQSTFRPYLSATYTRAISEAPIELSLVRSFSSNLSFR
;
A
#
# COMPACT_ATOMS: atom_id res chain seq x y z
N ALA A 1 -6.10 5.35 -4.39
CA ALA A 1 -6.90 4.77 -3.28
C ALA A 1 -6.93 5.68 -2.06
N LEU A 2 -5.79 5.91 -1.39
CA LEU A 2 -5.71 6.68 -0.14
C LEU A 2 -6.33 8.09 -0.25
N ALA A 3 -5.99 8.85 -1.31
CA ALA A 3 -6.55 10.18 -1.52
C ALA A 3 -8.09 10.19 -1.58
N LEU A 4 -8.64 9.31 -2.42
CA LEU A 4 -10.09 9.13 -2.55
C LEU A 4 -10.75 8.62 -1.26
N GLY A 5 -10.01 7.91 -0.40
CA GLY A 5 -10.48 7.41 0.89
C GLY A 5 -10.39 8.41 2.03
N GLY A 6 -9.90 9.64 1.77
CA GLY A 6 -9.87 10.73 2.76
C GLY A 6 -8.48 11.22 3.16
N ALA A 7 -7.39 10.78 2.52
CA ALA A 7 -6.06 11.34 2.77
C ALA A 7 -5.78 12.55 1.83
N PRO A 8 -5.90 13.81 2.28
CA PRO A 8 -5.56 14.95 1.42
C PRO A 8 -4.07 14.92 1.04
N ILE A 9 -3.73 15.47 -0.14
CA ILE A 9 -2.31 15.70 -0.48
C ILE A 9 -1.73 16.68 0.54
N ASN A 10 -0.50 16.44 0.97
CA ASN A 10 0.13 17.28 1.99
C ASN A 10 0.09 18.77 1.58
N ALA A 11 -0.28 19.63 2.51
CA ALA A 11 -0.41 21.08 2.27
C ALA A 11 0.96 21.76 2.16
N GLN A 12 2.00 21.10 2.64
CA GLN A 12 3.38 21.58 2.62
C GLN A 12 4.25 20.60 1.87
N ILE A 13 5.24 21.13 1.16
CA ILE A 13 6.27 20.33 0.52
C ILE A 13 7.10 19.70 1.66
N PRO A 14 7.20 18.35 1.72
CA PRO A 14 8.00 17.69 2.73
C PRO A 14 9.48 18.10 2.64
N PRO A 15 10.20 18.22 3.77
CA PRO A 15 11.63 18.57 3.75
C PRO A 15 12.47 17.55 2.97
N GLU A 16 12.02 16.29 2.89
CA GLU A 16 12.63 15.23 2.08
C GLU A 16 12.56 15.52 0.58
N CYS A 17 11.73 16.47 0.14
CA CYS A 17 11.64 16.95 -1.24
C CYS A 17 12.55 18.15 -1.54
N SER A 18 13.43 18.54 -0.62
CA SER A 18 14.41 19.59 -0.89
C SER A 18 15.42 19.17 -1.98
N PRO A 19 15.94 20.12 -2.79
CA PRO A 19 16.92 19.80 -3.84
C PRO A 19 18.16 19.05 -3.33
N ASP A 20 18.66 19.40 -2.15
CA ASP A 20 19.83 18.76 -1.55
C ASP A 20 19.59 17.28 -1.24
N VAL A 21 18.39 16.91 -0.76
CA VAL A 21 18.02 15.51 -0.52
C VAL A 21 17.81 14.78 -1.84
N LEU A 22 17.07 15.38 -2.78
CA LEU A 22 16.72 14.74 -4.05
C LEU A 22 17.91 14.53 -4.98
N ASN A 23 18.92 15.41 -4.94
CA ASN A 23 20.13 15.26 -5.73
C ASN A 23 21.05 14.14 -5.24
N ASN A 24 20.84 13.66 -4.00
CA ASN A 24 21.70 12.67 -3.35
C ASN A 24 20.97 11.36 -2.99
N THR A 25 19.71 11.20 -3.40
CA THR A 25 18.90 10.02 -3.06
C THR A 25 18.80 9.01 -4.20
N LEU A 26 18.78 7.72 -3.86
CA LEU A 26 18.41 6.62 -4.76
C LEU A 26 16.99 6.12 -4.51
N ASN A 27 16.23 6.79 -3.64
CA ASN A 27 14.85 6.42 -3.32
C ASN A 27 13.92 6.89 -4.46
N LEU A 28 13.61 5.97 -5.37
CA LEU A 28 12.73 6.23 -6.51
C LEU A 28 11.31 6.64 -6.07
N SER A 29 10.77 6.01 -5.02
CA SER A 29 9.48 6.39 -4.44
C SER A 29 9.48 7.87 -4.02
N LEU A 30 10.51 8.32 -3.29
CA LEU A 30 10.60 9.71 -2.85
C LEU A 30 10.68 10.67 -4.05
N LEU A 31 11.52 10.35 -5.05
CA LEU A 31 11.62 11.14 -6.27
C LEU A 31 10.26 11.29 -6.96
N LEU A 32 9.49 10.21 -7.09
CA LEU A 32 8.16 10.23 -7.69
C LEU A 32 7.17 11.05 -6.87
N GLN A 33 7.18 10.93 -5.54
CA GLN A 33 6.30 11.71 -4.66
C GLN A 33 6.59 13.19 -4.73
N CYS A 34 7.86 13.58 -4.78
CA CYS A 34 8.24 14.99 -4.83
C CYS A 34 7.86 15.67 -6.14
N ARG A 35 7.64 14.91 -7.22
CA ARG A 35 7.07 15.44 -8.47
C ARG A 35 5.59 15.83 -8.35
N ALA A 36 4.87 15.28 -7.36
CA ALA A 36 3.47 15.61 -7.13
C ALA A 36 3.27 17.00 -6.48
N PHE A 37 4.32 17.63 -5.97
CA PHE A 37 4.27 18.92 -5.30
C PHE A 37 4.54 20.10 -6.25
N GLN A 38 3.84 20.14 -7.39
CA GLN A 38 3.88 21.30 -8.27
C GLN A 38 3.09 22.50 -7.68
N PRO A 39 3.41 23.75 -8.06
CA PRO A 39 2.64 24.91 -7.63
C PRO A 39 1.13 24.72 -7.85
N GLY A 40 0.33 24.91 -6.80
CA GLY A 40 -1.13 24.76 -6.84
C GLY A 40 -1.66 23.34 -6.58
N GLN A 41 -0.80 22.36 -6.29
CA GLN A 41 -1.21 20.97 -6.02
C GLN A 41 -1.12 20.55 -4.54
N THR A 42 -0.71 21.46 -3.65
CA THR A 42 -0.68 21.20 -2.20
C THR A 42 -2.06 21.36 -1.58
N GLY A 43 -2.39 20.51 -0.59
CA GLY A 43 -3.64 20.63 0.16
C GLY A 43 -4.90 20.30 -0.65
N LEU A 44 -4.75 19.67 -1.82
CA LEU A 44 -5.88 19.19 -2.61
C LEU A 44 -6.60 18.06 -1.87
N ASP A 45 -7.87 18.29 -1.54
CA ASP A 45 -8.77 17.25 -1.05
C ASP A 45 -9.42 16.54 -2.23
N LEU A 46 -8.97 15.31 -2.48
CA LEU A 46 -9.50 14.42 -3.52
C LEU A 46 -10.49 13.40 -2.96
N HIS A 47 -10.90 13.54 -1.70
CA HIS A 47 -11.83 12.61 -1.05
C HIS A 47 -13.15 12.51 -1.83
N ASP A 48 -13.52 11.29 -2.18
CA ASP A 48 -14.81 11.00 -2.79
C ASP A 48 -15.67 10.23 -1.80
N ARG A 49 -16.71 10.88 -1.28
CA ARG A 49 -17.64 10.30 -0.28
C ARG A 49 -18.37 9.04 -0.75
N ARG A 50 -18.35 8.74 -2.06
CA ARG A 50 -18.92 7.51 -2.64
C ARG A 50 -17.99 6.31 -2.44
N VAL A 51 -16.69 6.52 -2.24
CA VAL A 51 -15.75 5.46 -1.89
C VAL A 51 -16.02 5.01 -0.45
N LYS A 52 -16.34 3.73 -0.27
CA LYS A 52 -16.73 3.16 1.03
C LYS A 52 -15.72 2.18 1.63
N ALA A 53 -14.76 1.71 0.85
CA ALA A 53 -13.66 0.87 1.29
C ALA A 53 -12.53 0.96 0.26
N ILE A 54 -11.28 0.79 0.69
CA ILE A 54 -10.12 0.86 -0.21
C ILE A 54 -9.14 -0.29 0.02
N ILE A 55 -8.51 -0.72 -1.07
CA ILE A 55 -7.29 -1.52 -1.06
C ILE A 55 -6.21 -0.70 -1.76
N ALA A 56 -5.08 -0.49 -1.10
CA ALA A 56 -3.92 0.18 -1.63
C ALA A 56 -2.79 -0.86 -1.80
N MET A 57 -2.47 -1.21 -3.04
CA MET A 57 -1.43 -2.19 -3.36
C MET A 57 -0.12 -1.47 -3.64
N ASN A 58 0.94 -1.85 -2.93
CA ASN A 58 2.27 -1.25 -3.03
C ASN A 58 2.22 0.30 -3.06
N PRO A 59 1.47 0.95 -2.15
CA PRO A 59 1.28 2.40 -2.22
C PRO A 59 2.63 3.13 -2.13
N ILE A 60 2.74 4.23 -2.89
CA ILE A 60 3.74 5.28 -2.74
C ILE A 60 3.02 6.44 -2.05
N ALA A 61 3.31 6.66 -0.76
CA ALA A 61 2.39 7.40 0.11
C ALA A 61 3.04 8.25 1.20
N SER A 62 4.26 7.94 1.62
CA SER A 62 4.86 8.47 2.84
C SER A 62 4.98 10.00 2.83
N ALA A 63 5.65 10.58 1.84
CA ALA A 63 5.89 12.01 1.70
C ALA A 63 4.69 12.75 1.11
N VAL A 64 4.00 12.16 0.12
CA VAL A 64 2.89 12.83 -0.58
C VAL A 64 1.68 13.06 0.33
N PHE A 65 1.42 12.15 1.29
CA PHE A 65 0.34 12.29 2.26
C PHE A 65 0.86 12.67 3.65
N GLY A 66 1.86 11.96 4.17
CA GLY A 66 2.31 12.09 5.55
C GLY A 66 1.30 11.62 6.59
N ARG A 67 1.74 11.54 7.85
CA ARG A 67 0.91 11.09 8.99
C ARG A 67 -0.38 11.88 9.14
N ASN A 68 -0.29 13.22 9.03
CA ASN A 68 -1.42 14.12 9.25
C ASN A 68 -2.56 13.91 8.26
N SER A 69 -2.26 13.43 7.06
CA SER A 69 -3.27 13.15 6.03
C SER A 69 -3.75 11.71 6.11
N ILE A 70 -2.86 10.73 6.27
CA ILE A 70 -3.26 9.31 6.32
C ILE A 70 -4.15 9.02 7.53
N GLN A 71 -3.96 9.71 8.66
CA GLN A 71 -4.84 9.57 9.83
C GLN A 71 -6.30 10.03 9.59
N GLN A 72 -6.58 10.74 8.49
CA GLN A 72 -7.91 11.21 8.12
C GLN A 72 -8.70 10.18 7.28
N VAL A 73 -8.06 9.10 6.84
CA VAL A 73 -8.74 8.01 6.11
C VAL A 73 -9.77 7.35 7.02
N GLY A 74 -11.05 7.58 6.70
CA GLY A 74 -12.19 7.14 7.52
C GLY A 74 -12.86 5.85 7.07
N VAL A 75 -12.46 5.27 5.94
CA VAL A 75 -13.04 4.05 5.37
C VAL A 75 -12.23 2.80 5.74
N PRO A 76 -12.85 1.60 5.78
CA PRO A 76 -12.11 0.35 5.83
C PRO A 76 -10.99 0.33 4.80
N THR A 77 -9.79 -0.06 5.24
CA THR A 77 -8.56 0.08 4.45
C THR A 77 -7.69 -1.16 4.55
N MET A 78 -7.32 -1.74 3.41
CA MET A 78 -6.24 -2.73 3.33
C MET A 78 -5.05 -2.13 2.60
N ILE A 79 -3.86 -2.24 3.18
CA ILE A 79 -2.58 -1.99 2.51
C ILE A 79 -1.97 -3.35 2.18
N VAL A 80 -1.67 -3.57 0.90
CA VAL A 80 -0.92 -4.75 0.44
C VAL A 80 0.53 -4.36 0.28
N ALA A 81 1.38 -5.05 1.02
CA ALA A 81 2.79 -4.78 1.13
C ALA A 81 3.66 -5.91 0.57
N GLY A 82 4.84 -5.57 0.06
CA GLY A 82 5.84 -6.53 -0.42
C GLY A 82 7.22 -6.20 0.15
N ASN A 83 7.81 -7.08 0.96
CA ASN A 83 9.08 -6.78 1.63
C ASN A 83 10.29 -6.71 0.68
N ALA A 84 10.18 -7.25 -0.53
CA ALA A 84 11.18 -7.15 -1.60
C ALA A 84 10.84 -6.03 -2.62
N ASP A 85 9.92 -5.13 -2.28
CA ASP A 85 9.60 -3.96 -3.12
C ASP A 85 10.75 -2.94 -3.07
N THR A 86 11.44 -2.79 -4.20
CA THR A 86 12.55 -1.84 -4.37
C THR A 86 12.10 -0.50 -4.96
N ILE A 87 10.86 -0.39 -5.45
CA ILE A 87 10.29 0.83 -6.02
C ILE A 87 9.65 1.66 -4.92
N ALA A 88 8.83 1.01 -4.09
CA ALA A 88 8.13 1.56 -2.94
C ALA A 88 8.45 0.73 -1.68
N PRO A 89 9.63 0.93 -1.06
CA PRO A 89 10.09 0.11 0.05
C PRO A 89 9.05 -0.08 1.15
N ALA A 90 8.80 -1.33 1.52
CA ALA A 90 7.68 -1.69 2.38
C ALA A 90 7.67 -0.93 3.71
N LEU A 91 8.83 -0.76 4.35
CA LEU A 91 8.89 -0.09 5.64
C LEU A 91 8.38 1.36 5.55
N GLN A 92 8.96 2.15 4.63
CA GLN A 92 8.68 3.57 4.49
C GLN A 92 7.31 3.84 3.87
N GLU A 93 6.94 3.07 2.84
CA GLU A 93 5.78 3.40 2.00
C GLU A 93 4.50 2.64 2.33
N GLN A 94 4.60 1.55 3.09
CA GLN A 94 3.48 0.62 3.27
C GLN A 94 3.22 0.36 4.76
N ILE A 95 4.23 -0.08 5.50
CA ILE A 95 4.17 -0.43 6.93
C ILE A 95 4.02 0.82 7.79
N GLN A 96 4.87 1.84 7.60
CA GLN A 96 4.80 3.07 8.37
C GLN A 96 3.48 3.83 8.12
N PRO A 97 3.02 4.05 6.88
CA PRO A 97 1.67 4.54 6.58
C PRO A 97 0.54 3.74 7.22
N PHE A 98 0.62 2.41 7.25
CA PHE A 98 -0.36 1.59 7.94
C PHE A 98 -0.45 1.90 9.46
N THR A 99 0.68 2.23 10.09
CA THR A 99 0.69 2.65 11.51
C THR A 99 -0.04 3.98 11.75
N TRP A 100 -0.14 4.83 10.73
CA TRP A 100 -0.79 6.13 10.82
C TRP A 100 -2.31 6.08 10.64
N LEU A 101 -2.85 5.00 10.06
CA LEU A 101 -4.30 4.80 9.92
C LEU A 101 -4.96 4.70 11.30
N THR A 102 -6.07 5.41 11.47
CA THR A 102 -6.86 5.45 12.71
C THR A 102 -8.17 4.66 12.62
N THR A 103 -8.60 4.27 11.41
CA THR A 103 -9.77 3.41 11.21
C THR A 103 -9.61 2.04 11.89
N ASN A 104 -10.70 1.54 12.47
CA ASN A 104 -10.73 0.24 13.17
C ASN A 104 -10.60 -0.95 12.20
N ASP A 105 -11.13 -0.79 10.99
CA ASP A 105 -11.14 -1.80 9.96
C ASP A 105 -9.95 -1.61 9.02
N LYS A 106 -8.75 -1.70 9.60
CA LYS A 106 -7.48 -1.66 8.87
C LYS A 106 -6.79 -3.02 8.82
N TYR A 107 -6.13 -3.27 7.71
CA TYR A 107 -5.40 -4.50 7.44
C TYR A 107 -4.09 -4.18 6.72
N LEU A 108 -3.00 -4.82 7.15
CA LEU A 108 -1.76 -4.89 6.40
C LEU A 108 -1.57 -6.34 5.97
N LEU A 109 -1.68 -6.58 4.67
CA LEU A 109 -1.40 -7.86 4.03
C LEU A 109 0.04 -7.82 3.51
N LEU A 110 0.94 -8.60 4.09
CA LEU A 110 2.33 -8.65 3.69
C LEU A 110 2.58 -9.92 2.85
N LEU A 111 3.09 -9.71 1.64
CA LEU A 111 3.63 -10.74 0.76
C LEU A 111 5.14 -10.78 0.99
N GLU A 112 5.62 -11.82 1.66
CA GLU A 112 7.05 -12.07 1.81
C GLU A 112 7.62 -12.49 0.45
N GLN A 113 8.80 -11.97 0.10
CA GLN A 113 9.40 -11.99 -1.24
C GLN A 113 8.57 -11.26 -2.32
N GLY A 114 7.49 -10.57 -1.95
CA GLY A 114 6.72 -9.74 -2.86
C GLY A 114 7.46 -8.47 -3.25
N THR A 115 7.50 -8.17 -4.54
CA THR A 115 8.06 -6.94 -5.13
C THR A 115 6.94 -5.95 -5.48
N HIS A 116 7.31 -4.78 -6.03
CA HIS A 116 6.34 -3.82 -6.56
C HIS A 116 5.42 -4.43 -7.63
N PHE A 117 5.95 -5.37 -8.40
CA PHE A 117 5.33 -5.90 -9.60
C PHE A 117 4.66 -7.26 -9.40
N SER A 118 4.78 -7.87 -8.21
CA SER A 118 4.25 -9.22 -7.98
C SER A 118 2.74 -9.31 -8.22
N VAL A 119 1.98 -8.27 -7.87
CA VAL A 119 0.51 -8.23 -8.07
C VAL A 119 0.13 -7.57 -9.41
N ILE A 120 0.71 -6.41 -9.71
CA ILE A 120 0.36 -5.61 -10.90
C ILE A 120 0.90 -6.23 -12.20
N GLY A 121 2.03 -6.92 -12.16
CA GLY A 121 2.72 -7.50 -13.31
C GLY A 121 3.36 -6.47 -14.23
N THR A 122 3.68 -6.91 -15.45
CA THR A 122 4.10 -6.06 -16.56
C THR A 122 2.92 -5.77 -17.49
N SER A 123 2.94 -4.61 -18.14
CA SER A 123 1.98 -4.29 -19.20
C SER A 123 2.17 -5.25 -20.38
N ALA A 124 1.06 -5.84 -20.84
CA ALA A 124 1.05 -6.71 -22.03
C ALA A 124 1.26 -5.97 -23.36
N SER A 125 1.22 -4.63 -23.34
CA SER A 125 1.52 -3.78 -24.50
C SER A 125 3.03 -3.64 -24.66
N GLY A 126 3.58 -4.13 -25.77
CA GLY A 126 5.01 -4.09 -26.12
C GLY A 126 5.63 -2.69 -26.31
N ASP A 127 4.93 -1.63 -25.89
CA ASP A 127 5.37 -0.23 -25.93
C ASP A 127 6.03 0.23 -24.62
N VAL A 128 6.18 -0.66 -23.63
CA VAL A 128 6.80 -0.35 -22.34
C VAL A 128 8.11 -1.13 -22.20
N LEU A 129 9.13 -0.48 -21.63
CA LEU A 129 10.42 -1.10 -21.35
C LEU A 129 10.22 -2.43 -20.60
N PRO A 130 10.84 -3.54 -21.06
CA PRO A 130 10.69 -4.82 -20.42
C PRO A 130 11.23 -4.75 -18.99
N ILE A 131 10.42 -5.17 -18.02
CA ILE A 131 10.82 -5.25 -16.62
C ILE A 131 11.53 -6.58 -16.41
N PRO A 132 12.78 -6.60 -15.90
CA PRO A 132 13.51 -7.84 -15.65
C PRO A 132 12.73 -8.78 -14.73
N GLU A 133 12.82 -10.09 -14.97
CA GLU A 133 12.12 -11.11 -14.16
C GLU A 133 12.46 -11.01 -12.67
N ASP A 134 13.73 -10.73 -12.35
CA ASP A 134 14.18 -10.52 -10.97
C ASP A 134 13.49 -9.34 -10.27
N VAL A 135 13.07 -8.33 -11.04
CA VAL A 135 12.33 -7.16 -10.53
C VAL A 135 10.84 -7.49 -10.37
N ILE A 136 10.30 -8.38 -11.22
CA ILE A 136 8.94 -8.93 -11.07
C ILE A 136 8.83 -9.79 -9.82
N GLY A 137 9.92 -10.49 -9.49
CA GLY A 137 9.98 -11.39 -8.36
C GLY A 137 9.31 -12.74 -8.63
N PRO A 138 9.34 -13.63 -7.63
CA PRO A 138 8.88 -14.99 -7.82
C PRO A 138 7.36 -15.07 -7.97
N SER A 139 6.88 -16.12 -8.64
CA SER A 139 5.48 -16.57 -8.67
C SER A 139 4.38 -15.48 -8.73
N PRO A 140 4.33 -14.58 -9.74
CA PRO A 140 3.30 -13.55 -9.86
C PRO A 140 1.86 -14.10 -9.86
N ALA A 141 1.66 -15.32 -10.38
CA ALA A 141 0.36 -15.99 -10.34
C ALA A 141 -0.13 -16.22 -8.89
N THR A 142 0.77 -16.60 -7.98
CA THR A 142 0.47 -16.79 -6.56
C THR A 142 0.13 -15.47 -5.88
N ALA A 143 0.94 -14.43 -6.09
CA ALA A 143 0.67 -13.09 -5.56
C ALA A 143 -0.69 -12.53 -6.04
N ARG A 144 -1.03 -12.69 -7.32
CA ARG A 144 -2.33 -12.30 -7.88
C ARG A 144 -3.48 -13.12 -7.31
N ARG A 145 -3.29 -14.41 -7.05
CA ARG A 145 -4.29 -15.27 -6.40
C ARG A 145 -4.58 -14.78 -4.99
N TYR A 146 -3.56 -14.46 -4.20
CA TYR A 146 -3.76 -13.86 -2.86
C TYR A 146 -4.46 -12.52 -2.94
N ALA A 147 -4.00 -11.61 -3.81
CA ALA A 147 -4.63 -10.31 -3.98
C ALA A 147 -6.11 -10.46 -4.37
N SER A 148 -6.45 -11.40 -5.24
CA SER A 148 -7.84 -11.69 -5.63
C SER A 148 -8.66 -12.23 -4.47
N ALA A 149 -8.18 -13.26 -3.77
CA ALA A 149 -8.88 -13.87 -2.64
C ALA A 149 -9.13 -12.85 -1.51
N MET A 150 -8.10 -12.08 -1.16
CA MET A 150 -8.20 -11.06 -0.12
C MET A 150 -9.07 -9.87 -0.55
N SER A 151 -9.04 -9.48 -1.83
CA SER A 151 -9.95 -8.45 -2.36
C SER A 151 -11.40 -8.89 -2.31
N VAL A 152 -11.70 -10.14 -2.67
CA VAL A 152 -13.05 -10.70 -2.57
C VAL A 152 -13.50 -10.69 -1.10
N ALA A 153 -12.70 -11.23 -0.19
CA ALA A 153 -13.03 -11.24 1.24
C ALA A 153 -13.27 -9.83 1.79
N PHE A 154 -12.43 -8.87 1.41
CA PHE A 154 -12.49 -7.49 1.87
C PHE A 154 -13.74 -6.76 1.34
N PHE A 155 -13.96 -6.77 0.04
CA PHE A 155 -15.09 -6.05 -0.56
C PHE A 155 -16.43 -6.73 -0.30
N GLN A 156 -16.50 -8.06 -0.22
CA GLN A 156 -17.73 -8.73 0.21
C GLN A 156 -18.09 -8.36 1.65
N THR A 157 -17.09 -8.25 2.53
CA THR A 157 -17.30 -7.81 3.92
C THR A 157 -17.79 -6.37 4.00
N TYR A 158 -17.12 -5.42 3.34
CA TYR A 158 -17.32 -3.99 3.58
C TYR A 158 -18.23 -3.27 2.58
N LEU A 159 -18.40 -3.80 1.37
CA LEU A 159 -19.28 -3.20 0.36
C LEU A 159 -20.59 -3.97 0.20
N ALA A 160 -20.53 -5.31 0.18
CA ALA A 160 -21.72 -6.15 0.08
C ALA A 160 -22.33 -6.53 1.44
N ASN A 161 -21.70 -6.12 2.54
CA ASN A 161 -22.11 -6.40 3.92
C ASN A 161 -22.32 -7.90 4.23
N GLN A 162 -21.53 -8.77 3.59
CA GLN A 162 -21.61 -10.22 3.78
C GLN A 162 -20.68 -10.64 4.92
N SER A 163 -21.23 -10.72 6.13
CA SER A 163 -20.47 -11.06 7.35
C SER A 163 -19.80 -12.44 7.31
N THR A 164 -20.30 -13.34 6.48
CA THR A 164 -19.72 -14.68 6.22
C THR A 164 -18.30 -14.62 5.64
N PHE A 165 -17.89 -13.49 5.04
CA PHE A 165 -16.52 -13.32 4.52
C PHE A 165 -15.52 -12.81 5.57
N ARG A 166 -15.98 -12.31 6.73
CA ARG A 166 -15.09 -11.77 7.78
C ARG A 166 -14.02 -12.77 8.27
N PRO A 167 -14.31 -14.08 8.44
CA PRO A 167 -13.30 -15.04 8.86
C PRO A 167 -12.09 -15.15 7.91
N TYR A 168 -12.26 -14.83 6.63
CA TYR A 168 -11.16 -14.83 5.64
C TYR A 168 -10.24 -13.60 5.79
N LEU A 169 -10.66 -12.56 6.51
CA LEU A 169 -9.82 -11.41 6.87
C LEU A 169 -9.10 -11.65 8.22
N SER A 170 -8.46 -12.81 8.36
CA SER A 170 -7.77 -13.21 9.58
C SER A 170 -6.37 -13.78 9.31
N ALA A 171 -5.47 -13.62 10.28
CA ALA A 171 -4.13 -14.19 10.23
C ALA A 171 -4.15 -15.73 10.11
N THR A 172 -5.17 -16.38 10.68
CA THR A 172 -5.34 -17.84 10.57
C THR A 172 -5.65 -18.25 9.13
N TYR A 173 -6.56 -17.56 8.45
CA TYR A 173 -6.87 -17.85 7.06
C TYR A 173 -5.69 -17.55 6.14
N THR A 174 -5.01 -16.40 6.30
CA THR A 174 -3.85 -16.07 5.46
C THR A 174 -2.72 -17.08 5.60
N ARG A 175 -2.46 -17.59 6.81
CA ARG A 175 -1.50 -18.70 7.00
C ARG A 175 -1.96 -19.98 6.29
N ALA A 176 -3.26 -20.28 6.29
CA ALA A 176 -3.79 -21.50 5.67
C ALA A 176 -3.70 -21.48 4.14
N ILE A 177 -3.74 -20.30 3.51
CA ILE A 177 -3.58 -20.15 2.06
C ILE A 177 -2.15 -19.78 1.64
N SER A 178 -1.24 -19.63 2.59
CA SER A 178 0.15 -19.24 2.33
C SER A 178 0.92 -20.39 1.68
N GLU A 179 1.64 -20.08 0.61
CA GLU A 179 2.41 -21.01 -0.21
C GLU A 179 3.78 -20.41 -0.56
N ALA A 180 4.83 -21.21 -0.43
CA ALA A 180 6.14 -20.84 -0.95
C ALA A 180 6.08 -20.60 -2.48
N PRO A 181 6.92 -19.69 -3.01
CA PRO A 181 7.95 -18.90 -2.33
C PRO A 181 7.44 -17.58 -1.74
N ILE A 182 6.13 -17.29 -1.80
CA ILE A 182 5.54 -16.03 -1.32
C ILE A 182 4.70 -16.32 -0.08
N GLU A 183 5.31 -16.21 1.10
CA GLU A 183 4.57 -16.36 2.33
C GLU A 183 3.64 -15.17 2.58
N LEU A 184 2.50 -15.43 3.23
CA LEU A 184 1.44 -14.46 3.41
C LEU A 184 1.14 -14.24 4.89
N SER A 185 1.22 -12.98 5.33
CA SER A 185 0.80 -12.58 6.67
C SER A 185 -0.21 -11.43 6.64
N LEU A 186 -1.08 -11.39 7.64
CA LEU A 186 -2.10 -10.35 7.80
C LEU A 186 -2.10 -9.85 9.23
N VAL A 187 -1.95 -8.54 9.41
CA VAL A 187 -2.02 -7.88 10.71
C VAL A 187 -3.05 -6.75 10.69
N ARG A 188 -3.70 -6.52 11.83
CA ARG A 188 -4.65 -5.39 12.04
C ARG A 188 -4.07 -4.26 12.88
N SER A 189 -3.03 -4.56 13.66
CA SER A 189 -2.30 -3.62 14.50
C SER A 189 -0.95 -4.21 14.84
N PHE A 190 0.02 -3.34 15.15
CA PHE A 190 1.26 -3.75 15.79
C PHE A 190 1.12 -3.60 17.30
N SER A 191 1.69 -4.53 18.07
CA SER A 191 1.83 -4.35 19.52
C SER A 191 2.72 -3.15 19.82
N SER A 192 2.39 -2.37 20.85
CA SER A 192 3.07 -1.14 21.26
C SER A 192 4.54 -1.29 21.71
N ASN A 193 5.14 -2.47 21.61
CA ASN A 193 6.52 -2.75 22.01
C ASN A 193 7.55 -2.62 20.88
N LEU A 194 7.14 -2.22 19.67
CA LEU A 194 8.07 -1.96 18.58
C LEU A 194 8.54 -0.50 18.64
N SER A 195 9.60 -0.21 19.41
CA SER A 195 10.38 1.01 19.19
C SER A 195 11.33 0.74 18.03
N PHE A 196 11.07 1.33 16.87
CA PHE A 196 12.11 1.51 15.86
C PHE A 196 13.02 2.62 16.38
N ARG A 197 14.20 2.23 16.90
CA ARG A 197 15.29 3.16 17.20
C ARG A 197 16.05 3.45 15.92
#